data_AF-A0A2E9GSQ2-F1
#
_entry.id   AF-A0A2E9GSQ2-F1
#
_cell.length_a   1.000
_cell.length_b   1.000
_cell.length_c   1.000
_cell.angle_alpha   90.00
_cell.angle_beta   90.00
_cell.angle_gamma   90.00
#
_symmetry.space_group_name_H-M   'P 1'
#
loop_
_entity.id
_entity.type
_entity.pdbx_description
1 polymer ?
#
loop_
_entity_poly.entity_id
_entity_poly.type
_entity_poly.pdbx_seq_one_letter_code
_entity_poly.pdbx_strand_id
1 'polypeptide(L)'
;MLKLQLRDTGVLGLRCDRRPGQVPAGNAAEGLAVVGGKLDFSESHEFGVPVDRPEIGCRRWHGSRRFRDLPIPVLGYRSGVWLLPWFVVGGAVGALSRFLVLELCSRRFGWPAWATLIGVNVLGSFAIGCAAAEIASPGSAWVARLAELAAADPASVRSVLSALILTGLCGGFTTFSSYELHGYVLLRGRRHQLFLLQFLGTPLLAFSAAALGWGLFA
;
A
#
# COMPACT_ATOMS: atom_id res chain seq x y z
N MET A 1 -10.93 -42.22 12.69
CA MET A 1 -9.65 -41.92 12.00
C MET A 1 -10.00 -41.29 10.66
N LEU A 2 -9.83 -39.98 10.48
CA LEU A 2 -10.26 -39.26 9.28
C LEU A 2 -9.07 -38.49 8.71
N LYS A 3 -8.60 -38.84 7.50
CA LYS A 3 -7.49 -38.15 6.83
C LYS A 3 -8.04 -37.15 5.82
N LEU A 4 -7.94 -35.85 6.13
CA LEU A 4 -8.08 -34.77 5.15
C LEU A 4 -6.74 -34.55 4.45
N GLN A 5 -6.65 -34.90 3.16
CA GLN A 5 -5.58 -34.43 2.28
C GLN A 5 -6.14 -33.32 1.39
N LEU A 6 -5.73 -32.07 1.66
CA LEU A 6 -5.87 -30.99 0.69
C LEU A 6 -4.71 -31.10 -0.31
N ARG A 7 -5.04 -31.24 -1.60
CA ARG A 7 -4.07 -31.21 -2.71
C ARG A 7 -3.99 -29.82 -3.32
N ASP A 8 -2.79 -29.49 -3.79
CA ASP A 8 -2.43 -28.18 -4.34
C ASP A 8 -3.25 -27.78 -5.57
N THR A 9 -3.75 -26.55 -5.58
CA THR A 9 -4.29 -25.88 -6.77
C THR A 9 -3.28 -24.87 -7.32
N GLY A 10 -2.28 -25.38 -8.04
CA GLY A 10 -1.38 -24.54 -8.84
C GLY A 10 -2.11 -23.93 -10.04
N VAL A 11 -2.29 -22.61 -10.03
CA VAL A 11 -2.95 -21.88 -11.13
C VAL A 11 -1.99 -21.68 -12.31
N LEU A 12 -2.27 -22.34 -13.44
CA LEU A 12 -1.62 -22.07 -14.73
C LEU A 12 -2.55 -21.19 -15.60
N GLY A 13 -2.11 -19.98 -15.95
CA GLY A 13 -2.85 -19.05 -16.81
C GLY A 13 -2.20 -18.79 -18.18
N LEU A 14 -2.88 -17.97 -19.01
CA LEU A 14 -2.46 -17.50 -20.35
C LEU A 14 -3.00 -16.05 -20.65
N ARG A 15 -2.47 -15.24 -21.62
CA ARG A 15 -2.96 -13.86 -22.05
C ARG A 15 -2.53 -13.33 -23.48
N CYS A 16 -3.43 -13.01 -24.45
CA CYS A 16 -3.24 -12.94 -25.93
C CYS A 16 -4.26 -12.10 -26.72
N ASP A 17 -4.29 -12.38 -28.04
CA ASP A 17 -4.35 -11.43 -29.15
C ASP A 17 -4.16 -12.16 -30.52
N ARG A 18 -4.93 -11.82 -31.57
CA ARG A 18 -4.63 -12.13 -32.99
C ARG A 18 -4.67 -10.84 -33.80
N ARG A 19 -3.67 -10.64 -34.66
CA ARG A 19 -3.68 -9.70 -35.80
C ARG A 19 -3.72 -10.52 -37.11
N PRO A 20 -3.87 -9.88 -38.29
CA PRO A 20 -4.88 -8.88 -38.66
C PRO A 20 -5.61 -9.30 -39.96
N GLY A 21 -6.87 -8.89 -40.15
CA GLY A 21 -7.53 -9.18 -41.44
C GLY A 21 -8.95 -8.62 -41.57
N GLN A 22 -9.08 -7.67 -42.50
CA GLN A 22 -10.29 -7.25 -43.22
C GLN A 22 -11.44 -6.58 -42.41
N VAL A 23 -11.87 -5.44 -42.94
CA VAL A 23 -13.03 -4.61 -42.54
C VAL A 23 -13.99 -4.62 -43.74
N PRO A 24 -15.32 -4.64 -43.54
CA PRO A 24 -16.12 -3.48 -43.95
C PRO A 24 -17.16 -3.02 -42.90
N ALA A 25 -17.64 -1.78 -43.09
CA ALA A 25 -18.49 -1.00 -42.19
C ALA A 25 -19.97 -1.43 -42.10
N GLY A 26 -20.65 -0.96 -41.04
CA GLY A 26 -22.12 -0.98 -40.88
C GLY A 26 -22.58 -0.06 -39.72
N ASN A 27 -23.64 0.72 -39.93
CA ASN A 27 -24.16 1.74 -38.99
C ASN A 27 -25.38 1.23 -38.17
N ALA A 28 -25.86 2.08 -37.25
CA ALA A 28 -27.16 2.06 -36.54
C ALA A 28 -27.32 1.01 -35.42
N ALA A 29 -28.19 1.17 -34.41
CA ALA A 29 -28.84 2.35 -33.78
C ALA A 29 -29.46 1.88 -32.43
N GLU A 30 -30.01 2.81 -31.62
CA GLU A 30 -31.17 2.70 -30.69
C GLU A 30 -31.53 1.35 -30.00
N GLY A 31 -31.91 1.28 -28.72
CA GLY A 31 -32.52 2.30 -27.88
C GLY A 31 -32.97 1.74 -26.51
N LEU A 32 -33.97 2.39 -25.91
CA LEU A 32 -34.34 2.33 -24.48
C LEU A 32 -35.50 1.37 -24.17
N ALA A 33 -35.49 0.67 -23.02
CA ALA A 33 -36.72 0.29 -22.27
C ALA A 33 -36.44 -0.19 -20.83
N VAL A 34 -37.33 0.16 -19.90
CA VAL A 34 -37.38 -0.32 -18.51
C VAL A 34 -38.79 -0.84 -18.22
N VAL A 35 -38.92 -2.08 -17.69
CA VAL A 35 -40.11 -2.55 -16.96
C VAL A 35 -39.65 -3.48 -15.84
N GLY A 36 -40.21 -3.35 -14.64
CA GLY A 36 -39.88 -4.20 -13.49
C GLY A 36 -40.91 -5.31 -13.24
N GLY A 37 -40.47 -6.41 -12.62
CA GLY A 37 -41.32 -7.49 -12.14
C GLY A 37 -40.51 -8.56 -11.39
N LYS A 38 -40.89 -8.87 -10.15
CA LYS A 38 -40.36 -10.04 -9.41
C LYS A 38 -41.22 -11.26 -9.75
N LEU A 39 -40.60 -12.35 -10.16
CA LEU A 39 -41.09 -13.72 -9.96
C LEU A 39 -39.90 -14.64 -9.67
N ASP A 40 -40.14 -15.70 -8.91
CA ASP A 40 -39.11 -16.50 -8.26
C ASP A 40 -39.13 -17.97 -8.72
N PHE A 41 -37.93 -18.55 -8.82
CA PHE A 41 -37.53 -19.94 -9.12
C PHE A 41 -38.29 -20.90 -10.06
N SER A 42 -37.47 -21.61 -10.84
CA SER A 42 -37.68 -22.94 -11.45
C SER A 42 -38.50 -23.06 -12.73
N GLU A 43 -37.82 -23.00 -13.88
CA GLU A 43 -37.65 -24.19 -14.72
C GLU A 43 -36.54 -24.02 -15.78
N SER A 44 -35.97 -25.13 -16.23
CA SER A 44 -34.82 -25.17 -17.14
C SER A 44 -35.23 -25.11 -18.60
N HIS A 45 -34.97 -23.97 -19.26
CA HIS A 45 -34.87 -23.91 -20.72
C HIS A 45 -33.56 -23.23 -21.13
N GLU A 46 -32.64 -24.00 -21.70
CA GLU A 46 -31.43 -23.49 -22.35
C GLU A 46 -31.80 -22.76 -23.65
N PHE A 47 -32.21 -21.50 -23.53
CA PHE A 47 -32.24 -20.60 -24.68
C PHE A 47 -30.79 -20.24 -25.03
N GLY A 48 -30.22 -21.00 -25.96
CA GLY A 48 -28.86 -20.83 -26.46
C GLY A 48 -28.66 -19.52 -27.22
N VAL A 49 -28.56 -18.41 -26.49
CA VAL A 49 -28.06 -17.15 -27.03
C VAL A 49 -26.60 -17.37 -27.43
N PRO A 50 -26.20 -17.14 -28.70
CA PRO A 50 -24.80 -17.21 -29.10
C PRO A 50 -24.06 -16.03 -28.47
N VAL A 51 -23.55 -16.26 -27.25
CA VAL A 51 -22.57 -15.37 -26.64
C VAL A 51 -21.26 -15.61 -27.37
N ASP A 52 -21.04 -14.86 -28.45
CA ASP A 52 -19.73 -14.67 -29.06
C ASP A 52 -18.80 -14.09 -27.99
N ARG A 53 -18.17 -14.98 -27.24
CA ARG A 53 -17.10 -14.62 -26.31
C ARG A 53 -15.93 -14.20 -27.19
N PRO A 54 -15.52 -12.92 -27.20
CA PRO A 54 -14.24 -12.59 -27.81
C PRO A 54 -13.19 -13.39 -27.04
N GLU A 55 -12.38 -14.17 -27.74
CA GLU A 55 -11.19 -14.78 -27.16
C GLU A 55 -10.20 -13.68 -26.79
N ILE A 56 -10.39 -13.10 -25.61
CA ILE A 56 -9.33 -12.45 -24.85
C ILE A 56 -8.34 -13.57 -24.49
N GLY A 57 -7.50 -14.00 -25.45
CA GLY A 57 -6.63 -15.18 -25.31
C GLY A 57 -5.56 -15.01 -24.20
N CYS A 58 -4.50 -15.85 -23.99
CA CYS A 58 -3.82 -16.95 -24.77
C CYS A 58 -2.22 -17.05 -24.67
N ARG A 59 -1.40 -15.98 -24.46
CA ARG A 59 0.10 -15.95 -24.34
C ARG A 59 0.55 -15.96 -22.86
N ARG A 60 1.61 -15.23 -22.49
CA ARG A 60 2.19 -14.99 -21.15
C ARG A 60 3.02 -13.71 -21.20
N TRP A 61 3.11 -12.95 -20.10
CA TRP A 61 4.20 -11.98 -19.90
C TRP A 61 5.50 -12.76 -19.61
N HIS A 62 6.32 -13.01 -20.63
CA HIS A 62 7.66 -13.60 -20.46
C HIS A 62 8.70 -12.52 -20.12
N GLY A 63 8.43 -11.76 -19.04
CA GLY A 63 9.40 -10.89 -18.40
C GLY A 63 10.11 -11.65 -17.28
N SER A 64 11.31 -12.18 -17.53
CA SER A 64 12.05 -13.05 -16.60
C SER A 64 12.79 -12.28 -15.48
N ARG A 65 12.09 -11.35 -14.83
CA ARG A 65 12.44 -10.85 -13.50
C ARG A 65 11.18 -10.98 -12.66
N ARG A 66 11.13 -11.95 -11.73
CA ARG A 66 10.07 -11.95 -10.72
C ARG A 66 10.22 -10.68 -9.91
N PHE A 67 9.12 -10.18 -9.34
CA PHE A 67 9.16 -9.03 -8.44
C PHE A 67 10.08 -9.25 -7.22
N ARG A 68 10.34 -10.52 -6.86
CA ARG A 68 11.34 -10.94 -5.86
C ARG A 68 12.81 -10.72 -6.27
N ASP A 69 13.07 -10.60 -7.57
CA ASP A 69 14.42 -10.51 -8.14
C ASP A 69 14.86 -9.03 -8.30
N LEU A 70 13.99 -8.08 -7.92
CA LEU A 70 14.37 -6.67 -7.75
C LEU A 70 15.10 -6.52 -6.41
N PRO A 71 16.33 -5.96 -6.40
CA PRO A 71 17.06 -5.67 -5.16
C PRO A 71 16.42 -4.46 -4.47
N ILE A 72 15.30 -4.69 -3.79
CA ILE A 72 14.69 -3.75 -2.83
C ILE A 72 15.02 -4.31 -1.43
N PRO A 73 16.25 -4.10 -0.91
CA PRO A 73 16.72 -4.75 0.32
C PRO A 73 15.88 -4.39 1.55
N VAL A 74 15.13 -3.29 1.49
CA VAL A 74 14.34 -2.69 2.58
C VAL A 74 13.25 -3.60 3.15
N LEU A 75 12.75 -4.57 2.38
CA LEU A 75 11.62 -5.44 2.76
C LEU A 75 11.98 -6.94 2.87
N GLY A 76 13.27 -7.28 2.80
CA GLY A 76 13.76 -8.65 2.93
C GLY A 76 13.79 -9.17 4.37
N TYR A 77 12.63 -9.29 5.02
CA TYR A 77 12.53 -9.77 6.42
C TYR A 77 11.77 -11.10 6.54
N ARG A 78 12.03 -11.85 7.62
CA ARG A 78 11.35 -13.14 7.89
C ARG A 78 9.96 -12.88 8.46
N SER A 79 8.92 -12.95 7.63
CA SER A 79 7.54 -12.77 8.07
C SER A 79 7.05 -13.94 8.95
N GLY A 80 6.30 -13.61 10.01
CA GLY A 80 5.67 -14.59 10.89
C GLY A 80 4.82 -13.95 11.98
N VAL A 81 3.89 -14.72 12.55
CA VAL A 81 2.93 -14.24 13.57
C VAL A 81 3.58 -13.75 14.86
N TRP A 82 4.82 -14.19 15.14
CA TRP A 82 5.63 -13.73 16.25
C TRP A 82 6.03 -12.23 16.14
N LEU A 83 5.83 -11.60 14.97
CA LEU A 83 6.02 -10.17 14.78
C LEU A 83 4.82 -9.31 15.23
N LEU A 84 3.64 -9.90 15.44
CA LEU A 84 2.42 -9.19 15.84
C LEU A 84 2.58 -8.23 17.04
N PRO A 85 3.19 -8.60 18.19
CA PRO A 85 3.36 -7.66 19.29
C PRO A 85 4.17 -6.41 18.90
N TRP A 86 5.16 -6.55 18.02
CA TRP A 86 6.00 -5.44 17.57
C TRP A 86 5.23 -4.47 16.65
N PHE A 87 4.42 -5.00 15.72
CA PHE A 87 3.49 -4.19 14.93
C PHE A 87 2.50 -3.42 15.82
N VAL A 88 1.94 -4.08 16.84
CA VAL A 88 0.96 -3.48 17.76
C VAL A 88 1.59 -2.38 18.61
N VAL A 89 2.72 -2.64 19.26
CA VAL A 89 3.41 -1.64 20.10
C VAL A 89 3.86 -0.44 19.26
N GLY A 90 4.49 -0.68 18.11
CA GLY A 90 4.91 0.39 17.21
C GLY A 90 3.73 1.22 16.72
N GLY A 91 2.68 0.56 16.20
CA GLY A 91 1.48 1.22 15.69
C GLY A 91 0.74 2.04 16.74
N ALA A 92 0.62 1.52 17.97
CA ALA A 92 0.00 2.22 19.09
C ALA A 92 0.81 3.47 19.49
N VAL A 93 2.13 3.35 19.63
CA VAL A 93 3.00 4.50 19.94
C VAL A 93 2.94 5.53 18.81
N GLY A 94 3.03 5.12 17.55
CA GLY A 94 2.96 6.03 16.40
C GLY A 94 1.63 6.81 16.33
N ALA A 95 0.51 6.10 16.47
CA ALA A 95 -0.81 6.72 16.48
C ALA A 95 -1.00 7.68 17.66
N LEU A 96 -0.51 7.32 18.85
CA LEU A 96 -0.55 8.19 20.04
C LEU A 96 0.34 9.43 19.86
N SER A 97 1.58 9.26 19.37
CA SER A 97 2.48 10.38 19.07
C SER A 97 1.87 11.33 18.05
N ARG A 98 1.23 10.83 16.98
CA ARG A 98 0.50 11.67 16.02
C ARG A 98 -0.65 12.43 16.68
N PHE A 99 -1.47 11.75 17.49
CA PHE A 99 -2.56 12.40 18.24
C PHE A 99 -2.03 13.53 19.14
N LEU A 100 -0.98 13.27 19.93
CA LEU A 100 -0.37 14.26 20.81
C LEU A 100 0.23 15.44 20.05
N VAL A 101 0.85 15.22 18.89
CA VAL A 101 1.36 16.30 18.03
C VAL A 101 0.23 17.14 17.45
N LEU A 102 -0.86 16.51 16.95
CA LEU A 102 -2.04 17.24 16.48
C LEU A 102 -2.65 18.10 17.60
N GLU A 103 -2.81 17.53 18.80
CA GLU A 103 -3.42 18.21 19.94
C GLU A 103 -2.53 19.35 20.48
N LEU A 104 -1.22 19.13 20.56
CA LEU A 104 -0.25 20.14 20.99
C LEU A 104 -0.18 21.30 19.99
N CYS A 105 -0.05 21.03 18.69
CA CYS A 105 -0.04 22.05 17.65
C CYS A 105 -1.34 22.87 17.62
N SER A 106 -2.49 22.19 17.77
CA SER A 106 -3.80 22.83 17.87
C SER A 106 -3.90 23.73 19.12
N ARG A 107 -3.74 23.17 20.33
CA ARG A 107 -3.97 23.90 21.59
C ARG A 107 -2.90 24.93 21.93
N ARG A 108 -1.61 24.62 21.73
CA ARG A 108 -0.51 25.48 22.20
C ARG A 108 -0.13 26.57 21.22
N PHE A 109 -0.27 26.30 19.93
CA PHE A 109 0.21 27.16 18.85
C PHE A 109 -0.90 27.63 17.89
N GLY A 110 -2.14 27.15 18.03
CA GLY A 110 -3.26 27.52 17.16
C GLY A 110 -3.09 27.03 15.71
N TRP A 111 -2.23 26.03 15.47
CA TRP A 111 -1.92 25.58 14.12
C TRP A 111 -3.11 24.83 13.50
N PRO A 112 -3.45 25.12 12.23
CA PRO A 112 -4.52 24.41 11.55
C PRO A 112 -4.07 22.98 11.24
N ALA A 113 -4.98 22.02 11.39
CA ALA A 113 -4.69 20.59 11.24
C ALA A 113 -4.01 20.21 9.91
N TRP A 114 -4.31 20.89 8.80
CA TRP A 114 -3.64 20.64 7.51
C TRP A 114 -2.12 20.89 7.56
N ALA A 115 -1.66 21.88 8.33
CA ALA A 115 -0.24 22.19 8.47
C ALA A 115 0.46 21.15 9.35
N THR A 116 -0.18 20.75 10.46
CA THR A 116 0.33 19.68 11.32
C THR A 116 0.36 18.32 10.60
N LEU A 117 -0.61 18.06 9.71
CA LEU A 117 -0.66 16.85 8.89
C LEU A 117 0.48 16.79 7.86
N ILE A 118 0.89 17.92 7.27
CA ILE A 118 2.13 18.00 6.48
C ILE A 118 3.31 17.63 7.40
N GLY A 119 3.40 18.26 8.58
CA GLY A 119 4.49 18.04 9.54
C GLY A 119 4.69 16.57 9.93
N VAL A 120 3.64 15.87 10.39
CA VAL A 120 3.74 14.45 10.79
C VAL A 120 4.06 13.53 9.62
N ASN A 121 3.50 13.79 8.43
CA ASN A 121 3.80 12.97 7.25
C ASN A 121 5.24 13.17 6.77
N VAL A 122 5.72 14.42 6.67
CA VAL A 122 7.10 14.71 6.26
C VAL A 122 8.12 14.20 7.27
N LEU A 123 7.90 14.44 8.58
CA LEU A 123 8.80 13.96 9.63
C LEU A 123 8.80 12.43 9.74
N GLY A 124 7.63 11.79 9.63
CA GLY A 124 7.51 10.34 9.61
C GLY A 124 8.17 9.71 8.38
N SER A 125 8.07 10.37 7.22
CA SER A 125 8.77 9.93 6.00
C SER A 125 10.27 10.16 6.06
N PHE A 126 10.77 11.22 6.71
CA PHE A 126 12.20 11.34 7.01
C PHE A 126 12.69 10.21 7.91
N ALA A 127 11.99 9.98 9.03
CA ALA A 127 12.32 8.95 10.01
C ALA A 127 12.30 7.54 9.41
N ILE A 128 11.31 7.22 8.57
CA ILE A 128 11.25 5.92 7.90
C ILE A 128 12.39 5.76 6.89
N GLY A 129 12.83 6.84 6.22
CA GLY A 129 14.01 6.83 5.34
C GLY A 129 15.30 6.48 6.08
N CYS A 130 15.59 7.18 7.18
CA CYS A 130 16.76 6.91 8.02
C CYS A 130 16.75 5.47 8.59
N ALA A 131 15.61 5.07 9.17
CA ALA A 131 15.45 3.73 9.74
C ALA A 131 15.55 2.64 8.67
N ALA A 132 14.96 2.85 7.49
CA ALA A 132 15.03 1.92 6.36
C ALA A 132 16.48 1.66 5.93
N ALA A 133 17.29 2.72 5.77
CA ALA A 133 18.68 2.60 5.35
C ALA A 133 19.51 1.81 6.37
N GLU A 134 19.48 2.21 7.64
CA GLU A 134 20.20 1.51 8.71
C GLU A 134 19.76 0.05 8.90
N ILE A 135 18.45 -0.23 8.86
CA ILE A 135 17.90 -1.59 9.01
C ILE A 135 18.20 -2.45 7.77
N ALA A 136 18.36 -1.87 6.58
CA ALA A 136 18.80 -2.58 5.38
C ALA A 136 20.33 -2.79 5.33
N SER A 137 21.12 -1.86 5.87
CA SER A 137 22.58 -1.83 5.77
C SER A 137 23.24 -3.05 6.45
N PRO A 138 23.93 -3.94 5.70
CA PRO A 138 24.54 -5.15 6.25
C PRO A 138 25.55 -4.86 7.37
N GLY A 139 26.33 -3.78 7.21
CA GLY A 139 27.36 -3.34 8.16
C GLY A 139 26.86 -2.50 9.34
N SER A 140 25.55 -2.34 9.55
CA SER A 140 25.01 -1.52 10.63
C SER A 140 25.44 -2.05 12.02
N ALA A 141 26.34 -1.31 12.67
CA ALA A 141 26.99 -1.72 13.91
C ALA A 141 25.99 -1.84 15.09
N TRP A 142 24.97 -0.96 15.14
CA TRP A 142 23.97 -1.00 16.19
C TRP A 142 23.02 -2.20 16.03
N VAL A 143 22.67 -2.58 14.80
CA VAL A 143 21.89 -3.81 14.54
C VAL A 143 22.67 -5.05 14.97
N ALA A 144 23.98 -5.10 14.68
CA ALA A 144 24.84 -6.20 15.12
C ALA A 144 24.95 -6.28 16.66
N ARG A 145 25.12 -5.13 17.34
CA ARG A 145 25.14 -5.06 18.82
C ARG A 145 23.80 -5.44 19.46
N LEU A 146 22.66 -5.07 18.86
CA LEU A 146 21.34 -5.52 19.34
C LEU A 146 21.13 -7.02 19.15
N ALA A 147 21.60 -7.60 18.04
CA ALA A 147 21.55 -9.05 17.80
C ALA A 147 22.36 -9.84 18.84
N GLU A 148 23.56 -9.36 19.18
CA GLU A 148 24.40 -9.91 20.24
C GLU A 148 23.75 -9.79 21.63
N LEU A 149 23.25 -8.61 22.01
CA LEU A 149 22.57 -8.38 23.29
C LEU A 149 21.28 -9.21 23.44
N ALA A 150 20.58 -9.46 22.33
CA ALA A 150 19.36 -10.29 22.29
C ALA A 150 19.65 -11.79 22.14
N ALA A 151 20.92 -12.21 22.02
CA ALA A 151 21.35 -13.57 21.69
C ALA A 151 20.60 -14.14 20.46
N ALA A 152 20.39 -13.31 19.43
CA ALA A 152 19.53 -13.59 18.29
C ALA A 152 20.24 -13.39 16.95
N ASP A 153 19.77 -14.07 15.90
CA ASP A 153 20.28 -13.86 14.54
C ASP A 153 19.96 -12.43 14.03
N PRO A 154 20.91 -11.74 13.37
CA PRO A 154 20.69 -10.38 12.87
C PRO A 154 19.51 -10.22 11.90
N ALA A 155 19.14 -11.24 11.12
CA ALA A 155 17.96 -11.15 10.24
C ALA A 155 16.65 -11.18 11.04
N SER A 156 16.60 -11.87 12.17
CA SER A 156 15.47 -11.83 13.10
C SER A 156 15.34 -10.46 13.75
N VAL A 157 16.44 -9.85 14.18
CA VAL A 157 16.45 -8.47 14.73
C VAL A 157 16.00 -7.45 13.69
N ARG A 158 16.52 -7.49 12.46
CA ARG A 158 16.03 -6.65 11.35
C ARG A 158 14.52 -6.83 11.11
N SER A 159 14.01 -8.06 11.22
CA SER A 159 12.57 -8.34 11.11
C SER A 159 11.74 -7.69 12.22
N VAL A 160 12.21 -7.75 13.48
CA VAL A 160 11.58 -7.05 14.62
C VAL A 160 11.59 -5.54 14.41
N LEU A 161 12.72 -4.97 14.01
CA LEU A 161 12.87 -3.53 13.77
C LEU A 161 11.98 -3.05 12.62
N SER A 162 11.82 -3.84 11.54
CA SER A 162 10.89 -3.55 10.45
C SER A 162 9.42 -3.62 10.85
N ALA A 163 9.05 -4.54 11.74
CA ALA A 163 7.70 -4.59 12.31
C ALA A 163 7.44 -3.41 13.25
N LEU A 164 8.37 -3.13 14.17
CA LEU A 164 8.24 -2.12 15.22
C LEU A 164 8.34 -0.69 14.69
N ILE A 165 9.37 -0.38 13.91
CA ILE A 165 9.73 1.00 13.53
C ILE A 165 9.12 1.36 12.17
N LEU A 166 9.47 0.60 11.13
CA LEU A 166 9.04 0.89 9.76
C LEU A 166 7.52 0.78 9.59
N THR A 167 6.95 -0.37 9.93
CA THR A 167 5.50 -0.62 9.74
C THR A 167 4.67 -0.08 10.91
N GLY A 168 5.11 -0.34 12.15
CA GLY A 168 4.43 0.10 13.36
C GLY A 168 4.53 1.61 13.58
N LEU A 169 5.66 2.08 14.09
CA LEU A 169 5.84 3.46 14.56
C LEU A 169 5.62 4.48 13.43
N CYS A 170 6.36 4.38 12.34
CA CYS A 170 6.25 5.30 11.21
C CYS A 170 4.88 5.19 10.50
N GLY A 171 4.34 3.97 10.37
CA GLY A 171 3.01 3.74 9.77
C GLY A 171 1.85 4.27 10.62
N GLY A 172 1.94 4.21 11.95
CA GLY A 172 0.93 4.80 12.86
C GLY A 172 1.07 6.32 13.01
N PHE A 173 2.31 6.82 12.96
CA PHE A 173 2.63 8.25 13.09
C PHE A 173 2.31 9.05 11.82
N THR A 174 2.51 8.47 10.65
CA THR A 174 2.01 9.05 9.39
C THR A 174 0.52 8.75 9.22
N THR A 175 -0.17 9.50 8.34
CA THR A 175 -1.57 9.22 8.00
C THR A 175 -1.91 9.76 6.61
N PHE A 176 -2.46 8.89 5.77
CA PHE A 176 -3.03 9.26 4.48
C PHE A 176 -4.51 9.66 4.63
N SER A 177 -5.31 8.87 5.35
CA SER A 177 -6.76 9.10 5.47
C SER A 177 -7.14 10.44 6.12
N SER A 178 -6.45 10.87 7.18
CA SER A 178 -6.70 12.20 7.77
C SER A 178 -6.22 13.33 6.86
N TYR A 179 -5.12 13.12 6.13
CA TYR A 179 -4.61 14.06 5.13
C TYR A 179 -5.61 14.27 3.98
N GLU A 180 -6.17 13.19 3.40
CA GLU A 180 -7.17 13.25 2.34
C GLU A 180 -8.46 13.93 2.81
N LEU A 181 -8.96 13.57 4.00
CA LEU A 181 -10.17 14.17 4.56
C LEU A 181 -10.01 15.68 4.75
N HIS A 182 -8.86 16.14 5.24
CA HIS A 182 -8.56 17.57 5.35
C HIS A 182 -8.42 18.26 3.99
N GLY A 183 -7.80 17.60 3.01
CA GLY A 183 -7.77 18.08 1.63
C GLY A 183 -9.18 18.28 1.05
N TYR A 184 -10.06 17.30 1.22
CA TYR A 184 -11.46 17.39 0.79
C TYR A 184 -12.22 18.53 1.48
N VAL A 185 -12.01 18.74 2.79
CA VAL A 185 -12.60 19.85 3.54
C VAL A 185 -12.11 21.21 3.01
N LEU A 186 -10.81 21.36 2.71
CA LEU A 186 -10.27 22.59 2.11
C LEU A 186 -10.85 22.85 0.71
N LEU A 187 -10.98 21.80 -0.11
CA LEU A 187 -11.57 21.89 -1.45
C LEU A 187 -13.05 22.31 -1.39
N ARG A 188 -13.84 21.68 -0.50
CA ARG A 188 -15.25 22.06 -0.22
C ARG A 188 -15.37 23.49 0.30
N GLY A 189 -14.43 23.93 1.14
CA GLY A 189 -14.34 25.30 1.64
C GLY A 189 -13.85 26.34 0.62
N ARG A 190 -13.69 25.97 -0.66
CA ARG A 190 -13.12 26.81 -1.74
C ARG A 190 -11.72 27.38 -1.44
N ARG A 191 -10.98 26.78 -0.50
CA ARG A 191 -9.61 27.15 -0.13
C ARG A 191 -8.61 26.47 -1.06
N HIS A 192 -8.77 26.69 -2.36
CA HIS A 192 -8.05 25.97 -3.42
C HIS A 192 -6.52 26.07 -3.30
N GLN A 193 -5.99 27.22 -2.88
CA GLN A 193 -4.54 27.41 -2.64
C GLN A 193 -4.02 26.47 -1.54
N LEU A 194 -4.70 26.39 -0.39
CA LEU A 194 -4.32 25.51 0.71
C LEU A 194 -4.56 24.04 0.37
N PHE A 195 -5.62 23.74 -0.38
CA PHE A 195 -5.84 22.40 -0.93
C PHE A 195 -4.67 21.97 -1.82
N LEU A 196 -4.25 22.79 -2.80
CA LEU A 196 -3.13 22.46 -3.68
C LEU A 196 -1.80 22.34 -2.92
N LEU A 197 -1.53 23.26 -1.98
CA LEU A 197 -0.35 23.21 -1.12
C LEU A 197 -0.30 21.90 -0.31
N GLN A 198 -1.41 21.51 0.33
CA GLN A 198 -1.47 20.26 1.07
C GLN A 198 -1.38 19.07 0.11
N PHE A 199 -2.23 19.00 -0.90
CA PHE A 199 -2.45 17.84 -1.76
C PHE A 199 -1.25 17.50 -2.68
N LEU A 200 -0.54 18.51 -3.17
CA LEU A 200 0.68 18.31 -3.97
C LEU A 200 1.94 18.40 -3.11
N GLY A 201 1.99 19.34 -2.15
CA GLY A 201 3.17 19.55 -1.31
C GLY A 201 3.45 18.38 -0.36
N THR A 202 2.43 17.80 0.29
CA THR A 202 2.65 16.70 1.24
C THR A 202 3.35 15.49 0.61
N PRO A 203 2.88 14.88 -0.50
CA PRO A 203 3.55 13.72 -1.08
C PRO A 203 4.94 14.05 -1.64
N LEU A 204 5.13 15.23 -2.25
CA LEU A 204 6.44 15.65 -2.77
C LEU A 204 7.47 15.87 -1.66
N LEU A 205 7.10 16.55 -0.58
CA LEU A 205 7.96 16.77 0.58
C LEU A 205 8.21 15.45 1.34
N ALA A 206 7.20 14.60 1.50
CA ALA A 206 7.34 13.30 2.15
C ALA A 206 8.29 12.37 1.37
N PHE A 207 8.16 12.28 0.05
CA PHE A 207 9.08 11.52 -0.80
C PHE A 207 10.52 12.07 -0.71
N SER A 208 10.66 13.39 -0.83
CA SER A 208 11.98 14.06 -0.73
C SER A 208 12.63 13.84 0.63
N ALA A 209 11.83 13.88 1.71
CA ALA A 209 12.28 13.62 3.07
C ALA A 209 12.70 12.16 3.28
N ALA A 210 11.97 11.19 2.73
CA ALA A 210 12.37 9.78 2.77
C ALA A 210 13.66 9.52 1.98
N ALA A 211 13.81 10.13 0.79
CA ALA A 211 15.02 10.04 0.00
C ALA A 211 16.23 10.68 0.70
N LEU A 212 16.04 11.85 1.33
CA LEU A 212 17.07 12.50 2.14
C LEU A 212 17.45 11.66 3.35
N GLY A 213 16.47 11.14 4.10
CA GLY A 213 16.70 10.29 5.26
C GLY A 213 17.45 9.01 4.91
N TRP A 214 17.10 8.37 3.79
CA TRP A 214 17.86 7.23 3.27
C TRP A 214 19.29 7.63 2.89
N GLY A 215 19.47 8.71 2.14
CA GLY A 215 20.77 9.17 1.64
C GLY A 215 21.76 9.65 2.71
N LEU A 216 21.33 9.85 3.96
CA LEU A 216 22.22 10.13 5.10
C LEU A 216 22.90 8.87 5.67
N PHE A 217 22.42 7.67 5.32
CA PHE A 217 22.84 6.40 5.93
C PHE A 217 23.06 5.27 4.90
N ALA A 218 23.24 5.62 3.62
CA ALA A 218 23.37 4.71 2.48
C ALA A 218 24.72 4.83 1.76
#